data_AF-A0A0L8GTI3-F1
#
_entry.id   AF-A0A0L8GTI3-F1
#
_cell.length_a   1.000
_cell.length_b   1.000
_cell.length_c   1.000
_cell.angle_alpha   90.00
_cell.angle_beta   90.00
_cell.angle_gamma   90.00
#
_symmetry.space_group_name_H-M   'P 1'
#
loop_
_entity.id
_entity.type
_entity.pdbx_description
1 polymer ?
#
loop_
_entity_poly.entity_id
_entity_poly.type
_entity_poly.pdbx_seq_one_letter_code
_entity_poly.pdbx_strand_id
1 'polypeptide(L)'
;GVIELKDSHGIDSNTETRIQYFLDRFYMSRISIRMLINQHTLLFGSQLAQNNRHIGCIDPNCAVLDVVKDSYENAKFLCDQYYLNAPEVEIKTHNATVPDQKEDIRMVYVPSHLYHILFELFKNAMRAVVEYHPEDMELPKLNVGITKGDEDVTIKMSDQGGGIPRSKSDLLFHYMYSTAPQPMRSENGSAPLAGYGYGLPLSRLYARYFHGDLILSSVEGFGTDAFIYLKLFPSEANELLPVYNTTASRMYHTDTLISDWSSPGAGTNMSRS
;
A
#
# COMPACT_ATOMS: atom_id res chain seq x y z
N GLY A 1 18.75 -0.44 -8.11
CA GLY A 1 17.81 0.03 -7.05
C GLY A 1 18.20 -0.52 -5.68
N VAL A 2 17.39 -0.31 -4.64
CA VAL A 2 17.75 -0.73 -3.25
C VAL A 2 17.81 -2.26 -3.10
N ILE A 3 17.03 -3.00 -3.90
CA ILE A 3 17.10 -4.48 -3.99
C ILE A 3 18.43 -4.92 -4.60
N GLU A 4 18.87 -4.31 -5.72
CA GLU A 4 20.20 -4.60 -6.31
C GLU A 4 21.35 -4.31 -5.34
N LEU A 5 21.23 -3.28 -4.50
CA LEU A 5 22.22 -2.97 -3.45
C LEU A 5 22.32 -4.12 -2.44
N LYS A 6 21.19 -4.71 -2.03
CA LYS A 6 21.14 -5.86 -1.13
C LYS A 6 21.79 -7.09 -1.77
N ASP A 7 21.45 -7.38 -3.02
CA ASP A 7 21.93 -8.55 -3.75
C ASP A 7 23.44 -8.48 -4.05
N SER A 8 23.98 -7.29 -4.32
CA SER A 8 25.37 -7.09 -4.72
C SER A 8 26.36 -6.92 -3.56
N HIS A 9 25.93 -6.28 -2.46
CA HIS A 9 26.86 -5.87 -1.40
C HIS A 9 26.64 -6.59 -0.06
N GLY A 10 25.53 -7.31 0.13
CA GLY A 10 25.21 -7.95 1.41
C GLY A 10 25.00 -6.92 2.51
N ILE A 11 23.76 -6.50 2.72
CA ILE A 11 23.42 -5.45 3.69
C ILE A 11 23.16 -6.08 5.06
N ASP A 12 23.81 -5.57 6.11
CA ASP A 12 23.56 -5.98 7.49
C ASP A 12 22.24 -5.37 8.02
N SER A 13 21.69 -5.96 9.07
CA SER A 13 20.38 -5.56 9.63
C SER A 13 20.33 -4.09 10.10
N ASN A 14 21.44 -3.53 10.58
CA ASN A 14 21.48 -2.14 11.05
C ASN A 14 21.40 -1.19 9.84
N THR A 15 22.15 -1.48 8.79
CA THR A 15 22.09 -0.72 7.54
C THR A 15 20.72 -0.83 6.87
N GLU A 16 20.09 -2.01 6.87
CA GLU A 16 18.73 -2.19 6.35
C GLU A 16 17.72 -1.30 7.11
N THR A 17 17.80 -1.28 8.45
CA THR A 17 16.93 -0.44 9.30
C THR A 17 17.12 1.05 9.02
N ARG A 18 18.38 1.50 8.85
CA ARG A 18 18.69 2.91 8.52
C ARG A 18 18.17 3.30 7.15
N ILE A 19 18.31 2.41 6.17
CA ILE A 19 17.79 2.65 4.81
C ILE A 19 16.25 2.68 4.83
N GLN A 20 15.60 1.79 5.57
CA GLN A 20 14.15 1.82 5.77
C GLN A 20 13.69 3.17 6.34
N TYR A 21 14.28 3.60 7.46
CA TYR A 21 13.99 4.88 8.10
C TYR A 21 14.25 6.08 7.17
N PHE A 22 15.33 6.04 6.40
CA PHE A 22 15.62 7.06 5.39
C PHE A 22 14.55 7.12 4.30
N LEU A 23 14.21 5.98 3.70
CA LEU A 23 13.30 5.90 2.56
C LEU A 23 11.87 6.30 2.95
N ASP A 24 11.39 5.89 4.12
CA ASP A 24 10.09 6.32 4.62
C ASP A 24 9.98 7.86 4.67
N ARG A 25 11.00 8.51 5.22
CA ARG A 25 11.06 9.98 5.34
C ARG A 25 11.25 10.65 3.97
N PHE A 26 12.14 10.11 3.15
CA PHE A 26 12.41 10.65 1.82
C PHE A 26 11.15 10.61 0.95
N TYR A 27 10.44 9.48 0.91
CA TYR A 27 9.22 9.35 0.12
C TYR A 27 8.06 10.14 0.71
N MET A 28 7.92 10.22 2.04
CA MET A 28 6.93 11.11 2.67
C MET A 28 7.14 12.58 2.27
N SER A 29 8.39 13.05 2.31
CA SER A 29 8.74 14.40 1.85
C SER A 29 8.44 14.60 0.36
N ARG A 30 8.73 13.59 -0.48
CA ARG A 30 8.40 13.63 -1.91
C ARG A 30 6.90 13.70 -2.18
N ILE A 31 6.09 12.96 -1.43
CA ILE A 31 4.61 13.03 -1.51
C ILE A 31 4.15 14.46 -1.20
N SER A 32 4.67 15.06 -0.12
CA SER A 32 4.34 16.44 0.26
C SER A 32 4.73 17.48 -0.78
N ILE A 33 5.97 17.42 -1.28
CA ILE A 33 6.43 18.35 -2.32
C ILE A 33 5.53 18.24 -3.57
N ARG A 34 5.16 17.02 -3.97
CA ARG A 34 4.22 16.82 -5.10
C ARG A 34 2.83 17.34 -4.79
N MET A 35 2.34 17.20 -3.56
CA MET A 35 1.06 17.74 -3.12
C MET A 35 1.03 19.27 -3.32
N LEU A 36 2.02 19.98 -2.78
CA LEU A 36 2.11 21.45 -2.88
C LEU A 36 2.27 21.93 -4.34
N ILE A 37 3.16 21.29 -5.10
CA ILE A 37 3.36 21.64 -6.52
C ILE A 37 2.07 21.42 -7.30
N ASN A 38 1.44 20.24 -7.18
CA ASN A 38 0.21 19.92 -7.91
C ASN A 38 -0.92 20.90 -7.56
N GLN A 39 -1.07 21.24 -6.28
CA GLN A 39 -2.04 22.23 -5.84
C GLN A 39 -1.82 23.58 -6.52
N HIS A 40 -0.59 24.10 -6.48
CA HIS A 40 -0.27 25.39 -7.10
C HIS A 40 -0.48 25.34 -8.62
N THR A 41 0.00 24.30 -9.30
CA THR A 41 -0.10 24.20 -10.76
C THR A 41 -1.54 24.00 -11.24
N LEU A 42 -2.39 23.30 -10.49
CA LEU A 42 -3.78 23.07 -10.90
C LEU A 42 -4.68 24.29 -10.63
N LEU A 43 -4.37 25.09 -9.61
CA LEU A 43 -5.14 26.30 -9.28
C LEU A 43 -4.70 27.52 -10.11
N PHE A 44 -3.40 27.66 -10.37
CA PHE A 44 -2.82 28.86 -10.97
C PHE A 44 -2.12 28.61 -12.31
N GLY A 45 -2.05 27.36 -12.77
CA GLY A 45 -1.45 27.01 -14.05
C GLY A 45 -2.26 27.51 -15.25
N SER A 46 -1.57 27.66 -16.38
CA SER A 46 -2.16 28.14 -17.64
C SER A 46 -3.12 27.15 -18.30
N GLN A 47 -3.12 25.89 -17.88
CA GLN A 47 -4.15 24.92 -18.23
C GLN A 47 -5.28 25.03 -17.21
N LEU A 48 -6.33 25.78 -17.56
CA LEU A 48 -7.60 25.79 -16.81
C LEU A 48 -8.05 24.34 -16.62
N ALA A 49 -8.11 23.88 -15.37
CA ALA A 49 -8.53 22.53 -15.03
C ALA A 49 -9.90 22.24 -15.67
N GLN A 50 -10.01 21.13 -16.39
CA GLN A 50 -11.27 20.70 -17.02
C GLN A 50 -12.37 20.32 -16.01
N ASN A 51 -12.02 20.16 -14.73
CA ASN A 51 -12.93 19.73 -13.67
C ASN A 51 -13.19 20.84 -12.64
N ASN A 52 -14.20 21.68 -12.89
CA ASN A 52 -14.65 22.75 -11.98
C ASN A 52 -15.12 22.28 -10.58
N ARG A 53 -15.18 20.96 -10.33
CA ARG A 53 -15.56 20.39 -9.03
C ARG A 53 -14.40 20.30 -8.04
N HIS A 54 -13.16 20.21 -8.53
CA HIS A 54 -11.99 19.97 -7.68
C HIS A 54 -11.34 21.30 -7.25
N ILE A 55 -10.75 21.30 -6.06
CA ILE A 55 -9.89 22.38 -5.57
C ILE A 55 -8.44 21.90 -5.68
N GLY A 56 -7.80 22.28 -6.79
CA GLY A 56 -6.51 21.71 -7.17
C GLY A 56 -6.63 20.20 -7.37
N CYS A 57 -5.88 19.41 -6.61
CA CYS A 57 -5.98 17.94 -6.62
C CYS A 57 -6.91 17.37 -5.53
N ILE A 58 -7.57 18.20 -4.72
CA ILE A 58 -8.51 17.76 -3.68
C ILE A 58 -9.93 17.74 -4.26
N ASP A 59 -10.63 16.62 -4.05
CA ASP A 59 -12.06 16.52 -4.30
C ASP A 59 -12.81 16.73 -2.98
N PRO A 60 -13.62 17.79 -2.84
CA PRO A 60 -14.42 18.01 -1.64
C PRO A 60 -15.52 16.95 -1.45
N ASN A 61 -15.88 16.21 -2.50
CA ASN A 61 -16.93 15.18 -2.48
C ASN A 61 -16.46 13.88 -3.15
N CYS A 62 -15.25 13.44 -2.80
CA CYS A 62 -14.64 12.22 -3.34
C CYS A 62 -15.55 11.01 -3.09
N ALA A 63 -16.05 10.40 -4.17
CA ALA A 63 -16.83 9.18 -4.11
C ALA A 63 -15.89 7.98 -3.98
N VAL A 64 -15.80 7.41 -2.78
CA VAL A 64 -14.84 6.35 -2.47
C VAL A 64 -15.08 5.10 -3.32
N LEU A 65 -16.36 4.76 -3.57
CA LEU A 65 -16.76 3.64 -4.41
C LEU A 65 -16.23 3.75 -5.85
N ASP A 66 -16.26 4.95 -6.42
CA ASP A 66 -15.82 5.18 -7.80
C ASP A 66 -14.30 4.97 -7.91
N VAL A 67 -13.52 5.48 -6.95
CA VAL A 67 -12.06 5.27 -6.91
C VAL A 67 -11.70 3.79 -6.75
N VAL A 68 -12.47 3.03 -5.96
CA VAL A 68 -12.31 1.58 -5.82
C VAL A 68 -12.59 0.86 -7.13
N LYS A 69 -13.65 1.22 -7.85
CA LYS A 69 -13.96 0.62 -9.16
C LYS A 69 -12.89 0.95 -10.18
N ASP A 70 -12.50 2.22 -10.31
CA ASP A 70 -11.49 2.65 -11.28
C ASP A 70 -10.13 1.98 -11.05
N SER A 71 -9.71 1.86 -9.78
CA SER A 71 -8.46 1.19 -9.43
C SER A 71 -8.53 -0.32 -9.67
N TYR A 72 -9.67 -0.97 -9.41
CA TYR A 72 -9.90 -2.37 -9.72
C TYR A 72 -9.85 -2.63 -11.23
N GLU A 73 -10.60 -1.88 -12.05
CA GLU A 73 -10.66 -2.09 -13.50
C GLU A 73 -9.29 -1.99 -14.15
N ASN A 74 -8.49 -0.98 -13.76
CA ASN A 74 -7.13 -0.82 -14.29
C ASN A 74 -6.18 -1.92 -13.79
N ALA A 75 -6.32 -2.39 -12.55
CA ALA A 75 -5.53 -3.52 -12.05
C ALA A 75 -5.92 -4.83 -12.73
N LYS A 76 -7.23 -5.06 -12.94
CA LYS A 76 -7.79 -6.21 -13.64
C LYS A 76 -7.28 -6.26 -15.07
N PHE A 77 -7.32 -5.14 -15.79
CA PHE A 77 -6.78 -5.03 -17.14
C PHE A 77 -5.31 -5.47 -17.23
N LEU A 78 -4.47 -5.04 -16.29
CA LEU A 78 -3.06 -5.46 -16.27
C LEU A 78 -2.88 -6.92 -15.86
N CYS A 79 -3.71 -7.41 -14.94
CA CYS A 79 -3.71 -8.82 -14.52
C CYS A 79 -4.11 -9.73 -15.68
N ASP A 80 -5.20 -9.41 -16.38
CA ASP A 80 -5.66 -10.12 -17.57
C ASP A 80 -4.60 -10.09 -18.68
N GLN A 81 -3.93 -8.96 -18.89
CA GLN A 81 -2.86 -8.87 -19.88
C GLN A 81 -1.66 -9.78 -19.56
N TYR A 82 -1.35 -9.98 -18.27
CA TYR A 82 -0.18 -10.73 -17.84
C TYR A 82 -0.45 -12.22 -17.60
N TYR A 83 -1.59 -12.55 -16.98
CA TYR A 83 -1.97 -13.92 -16.60
C TYR A 83 -3.09 -14.52 -17.45
N LEU A 84 -3.67 -13.75 -18.39
CA LEU A 84 -4.84 -14.14 -19.19
C LEU A 84 -6.08 -14.49 -18.35
N ASN A 85 -6.08 -14.09 -17.08
CA ASN A 85 -7.15 -14.30 -16.11
C ASN A 85 -7.02 -13.29 -14.96
N ALA A 86 -8.13 -12.93 -14.33
CA ALA A 86 -8.17 -12.04 -13.18
C ALA A 86 -9.45 -12.29 -12.36
N PRO A 87 -9.37 -12.31 -11.01
CA PRO A 87 -10.52 -12.53 -10.16
C PRO A 87 -11.53 -11.38 -10.27
N GLU A 88 -12.82 -11.71 -10.15
CA GLU A 88 -13.89 -10.72 -10.01
C GLU A 88 -13.87 -10.04 -8.63
N VAL A 89 -14.55 -8.89 -8.49
CA VAL A 89 -14.68 -8.18 -7.20
C VAL A 89 -16.13 -8.11 -6.71
N GLU A 90 -16.32 -8.36 -5.42
CA GLU A 90 -17.57 -8.08 -4.70
C GLU A 90 -17.35 -6.88 -3.76
N ILE A 91 -18.06 -5.77 -4.02
CA ILE A 91 -17.92 -4.54 -3.24
C ILE A 91 -19.18 -4.34 -2.39
N LYS A 92 -19.00 -4.15 -1.08
CA LYS A 92 -20.05 -3.84 -0.10
C LYS A 92 -19.77 -2.50 0.53
N THR A 93 -20.78 -1.64 0.59
CA THR A 93 -20.73 -0.35 1.26
C THR A 93 -21.58 -0.36 2.52
N HIS A 94 -21.12 0.30 3.57
CA HIS A 94 -21.89 0.49 4.80
C HIS A 94 -21.61 1.88 5.38
N ASN A 95 -22.59 2.78 5.25
CA ASN A 95 -22.50 4.12 5.80
C ASN A 95 -23.25 4.16 7.13
N ALA A 96 -22.51 4.10 8.25
CA ALA A 96 -23.09 4.09 9.59
C ALA A 96 -23.65 5.47 10.00
N THR A 97 -23.28 6.54 9.27
CA THR A 97 -23.70 7.91 9.58
C THR A 97 -25.11 8.25 9.07
N VAL A 98 -25.70 7.41 8.20
CA VAL A 98 -27.05 7.61 7.65
C VAL A 98 -27.93 6.37 7.86
N PRO A 99 -29.15 6.50 8.40
CA PRO A 99 -30.00 5.36 8.77
C PRO A 99 -30.40 4.44 7.62
N ASP A 100 -30.55 4.97 6.40
CA ASP A 100 -31.03 4.23 5.24
C ASP A 100 -29.92 3.62 4.38
N GLN A 101 -28.65 3.96 4.67
CA GLN A 101 -27.44 3.47 3.98
C GLN A 101 -27.47 3.64 2.45
N LYS A 102 -28.36 4.50 1.92
CA LYS A 102 -28.54 4.69 0.47
C LYS A 102 -27.59 5.70 -0.11
N GLU A 103 -26.95 6.51 0.72
CA GLU A 103 -25.98 7.50 0.26
C GLU A 103 -24.59 6.87 0.05
N ASP A 104 -24.01 7.19 -1.11
CA ASP A 104 -22.62 6.85 -1.40
C ASP A 104 -21.69 7.42 -0.32
N ILE A 105 -20.67 6.64 0.04
CA ILE A 105 -19.64 7.09 0.96
C ILE A 105 -18.79 8.16 0.26
N ARG A 106 -18.94 9.40 0.74
CA ARG A 106 -18.18 10.57 0.29
C ARG A 106 -17.37 11.17 1.42
N MET A 107 -16.18 11.68 1.06
CA MET A 107 -15.27 12.39 1.94
C MET A 107 -14.46 13.44 1.16
N VAL A 108 -13.86 14.40 1.86
CA VAL A 108 -12.86 15.28 1.27
C VAL A 108 -11.55 14.52 1.21
N TYR A 109 -11.00 14.30 0.03
CA TYR A 109 -9.72 13.59 -0.11
C TYR A 109 -9.02 13.93 -1.43
N VAL A 110 -7.79 13.44 -1.59
CA VAL A 110 -7.06 13.48 -2.87
C VAL A 110 -7.29 12.17 -3.61
N PRO A 111 -8.15 12.12 -4.66
CA PRO A 111 -8.55 10.85 -5.28
C PRO A 111 -7.37 10.05 -5.83
N SER A 112 -6.34 10.73 -6.35
CA SER A 112 -5.14 10.07 -6.88
C SER A 112 -4.29 9.37 -5.81
N HIS A 113 -4.30 9.85 -4.55
CA HIS A 113 -3.62 9.17 -3.45
C HIS A 113 -4.35 7.87 -3.11
N LEU A 114 -5.68 7.94 -2.98
CA LEU A 114 -6.51 6.76 -2.72
C LEU A 114 -6.40 5.73 -3.85
N TYR A 115 -6.47 6.19 -5.10
CA TYR A 115 -6.28 5.37 -6.29
C TYR A 115 -4.94 4.62 -6.24
N HIS A 116 -3.84 5.30 -5.90
CA HIS A 116 -2.52 4.67 -5.84
C HIS A 116 -2.46 3.53 -4.83
N ILE A 117 -3.02 3.75 -3.62
CA ILE A 117 -3.09 2.72 -2.57
C ILE A 117 -3.89 1.51 -3.06
N LEU A 118 -5.10 1.76 -3.56
CA LEU A 118 -6.01 0.70 -3.99
C LEU A 118 -5.47 -0.08 -5.19
N PHE A 119 -4.91 0.62 -6.17
CA PHE A 119 -4.32 0.00 -7.36
C PHE A 119 -3.17 -0.95 -7.00
N GLU A 120 -2.26 -0.54 -6.11
CA GLU A 120 -1.17 -1.42 -5.67
C GLU A 120 -1.70 -2.62 -4.87
N LEU A 121 -2.70 -2.43 -4.01
CA LEU A 121 -3.32 -3.54 -3.27
C LEU A 121 -4.05 -4.52 -4.20
N PHE A 122 -4.82 -4.04 -5.18
CA PHE A 122 -5.51 -4.88 -6.14
C PHE A 122 -4.52 -5.71 -6.96
N LYS A 123 -3.44 -5.12 -7.49
CA LYS A 123 -2.40 -5.89 -8.20
C LYS A 123 -1.82 -7.01 -7.33
N ASN A 124 -1.52 -6.72 -6.06
CA ASN A 124 -0.96 -7.70 -5.13
C ASN A 124 -1.96 -8.83 -4.83
N ALA A 125 -3.22 -8.49 -4.54
CA ALA A 125 -4.29 -9.44 -4.26
C ALA A 125 -4.60 -10.32 -5.48
N MET A 126 -4.75 -9.72 -6.67
CA MET A 126 -4.98 -10.43 -7.93
C MET A 126 -3.83 -11.41 -8.24
N ARG A 127 -2.59 -10.94 -8.14
CA ARG A 127 -1.41 -11.78 -8.31
C ARG A 127 -1.41 -12.96 -7.34
N ALA A 128 -1.66 -12.72 -6.06
CA ALA A 128 -1.69 -13.78 -5.06
C ALA A 128 -2.79 -14.82 -5.35
N VAL A 129 -4.00 -14.37 -5.72
CA VAL A 129 -5.11 -15.27 -6.06
C VAL A 129 -4.80 -16.11 -7.30
N VAL A 130 -4.29 -15.49 -8.36
CA VAL A 130 -3.97 -16.19 -9.62
C VAL A 130 -2.82 -17.18 -9.42
N GLU A 131 -1.76 -16.80 -8.70
CA GLU A 131 -0.61 -17.69 -8.47
C GLU A 131 -0.93 -18.84 -7.49
N TYR A 132 -1.91 -18.67 -6.60
CA TYR A 132 -2.26 -19.68 -5.59
C TYR A 132 -3.21 -20.76 -6.09
N HIS A 133 -4.12 -20.43 -7.03
CA HIS A 133 -5.14 -21.37 -7.50
C HIS A 133 -4.73 -22.08 -8.80
N PRO A 134 -5.20 -23.32 -9.02
CA PRO A 134 -5.00 -24.02 -10.29
C PRO A 134 -5.64 -23.28 -11.47
N GLU A 135 -5.02 -23.34 -12.65
CA GLU A 135 -5.49 -22.65 -13.87
C GLU A 135 -6.92 -23.05 -14.29
N ASP A 136 -7.32 -24.31 -14.04
CA ASP A 136 -8.64 -24.84 -14.41
C ASP A 136 -9.76 -24.48 -13.41
N MET A 137 -9.45 -23.77 -12.33
CA MET A 137 -10.42 -23.38 -11.29
C MET A 137 -10.96 -21.97 -11.53
N GLU A 138 -12.25 -21.77 -11.26
CA GLU A 138 -12.82 -20.42 -11.17
C GLU A 138 -12.19 -19.68 -9.99
N LEU A 139 -11.53 -18.56 -10.26
CA LEU A 139 -10.82 -17.79 -9.23
C LEU A 139 -11.80 -17.22 -8.20
N PRO A 140 -11.50 -17.31 -6.90
CA PRO A 140 -12.34 -16.69 -5.88
C PRO A 140 -12.33 -15.17 -6.02
N LYS A 141 -13.49 -14.57 -5.75
CA LYS A 141 -13.67 -13.12 -5.83
C LYS A 141 -12.88 -12.40 -4.74
N LEU A 142 -12.34 -11.24 -5.09
CA LEU A 142 -11.85 -10.27 -4.12
C LEU A 142 -13.05 -9.64 -3.41
N ASN A 143 -12.97 -9.48 -2.09
CA ASN A 143 -14.03 -8.86 -1.30
C ASN A 143 -13.58 -7.49 -0.82
N VAL A 144 -14.33 -6.44 -1.14
CA VAL A 144 -14.04 -5.07 -0.68
C VAL A 144 -15.19 -4.55 0.16
N GLY A 145 -14.91 -4.22 1.42
CA GLY A 145 -15.83 -3.54 2.32
C GLY A 145 -15.44 -2.07 2.47
N ILE A 146 -16.34 -1.15 2.14
CA ILE A 146 -16.16 0.29 2.34
C ILE A 146 -17.09 0.72 3.46
N THR A 147 -16.54 1.27 4.53
CA THR A 147 -17.32 1.69 5.69
C THR A 147 -17.04 3.14 6.02
N LYS A 148 -18.09 3.88 6.37
CA LYS A 148 -18.00 5.24 6.91
C LYS A 148 -18.56 5.21 8.32
N GLY A 149 -17.69 5.40 9.30
CA GLY A 149 -18.06 5.60 10.70
C GLY A 149 -18.14 7.08 11.05
N ASP A 150 -18.15 7.36 12.35
CA ASP A 150 -18.21 8.74 12.87
C ASP A 150 -16.89 9.50 12.71
N GLU A 151 -15.74 8.79 12.78
CA GLU A 151 -14.40 9.40 12.75
C GLU A 151 -13.59 9.04 11.50
N ASP A 152 -13.81 7.84 10.96
CA ASP A 152 -12.97 7.28 9.90
C ASP A 152 -13.80 6.73 8.73
N VAL A 153 -13.20 6.78 7.55
CA VAL A 153 -13.56 5.94 6.41
C VAL A 153 -12.57 4.78 6.37
N THR A 154 -13.08 3.55 6.44
CA THR A 154 -12.26 2.34 6.40
C THR A 154 -12.60 1.51 5.17
N ILE A 155 -11.58 1.12 4.42
CA ILE A 155 -11.68 0.21 3.29
C ILE A 155 -10.95 -1.08 3.65
N LYS A 156 -11.68 -2.19 3.66
CA LYS A 156 -11.12 -3.54 3.83
C LYS A 156 -11.10 -4.25 2.48
N MET A 157 -9.96 -4.76 2.05
CA MET A 157 -9.81 -5.64 0.89
C MET A 157 -9.37 -7.01 1.35
N SER A 158 -10.09 -8.06 0.96
CA SER A 158 -9.82 -9.44 1.34
C SER A 158 -9.62 -10.30 0.10
N ASP A 159 -8.53 -11.06 0.08
CA ASP A 159 -8.24 -12.07 -0.94
C ASP A 159 -8.22 -13.49 -0.36
N GLN A 160 -8.18 -14.48 -1.25
CA GLN A 160 -7.95 -15.90 -0.90
C GLN A 160 -6.65 -16.40 -1.56
N GLY A 161 -5.62 -15.57 -1.63
CA GLY A 161 -4.36 -15.85 -2.33
C GLY A 161 -3.36 -16.69 -1.53
N GLY A 162 -3.81 -17.56 -0.63
CA GLY A 162 -2.95 -18.45 0.16
C GLY A 162 -2.25 -17.81 1.36
N GLY A 163 -2.35 -16.49 1.51
CA GLY A 163 -1.87 -15.77 2.70
C GLY A 163 -0.35 -15.75 2.87
N ILE A 164 0.09 -15.23 4.02
CA ILE A 164 1.48 -14.90 4.32
C ILE A 164 1.86 -15.49 5.68
N PRO A 165 2.96 -16.25 5.78
CA PRO A 165 3.45 -16.77 7.06
C PRO A 165 3.69 -15.66 8.07
N ARG A 166 3.34 -15.91 9.34
CA ARG A 166 3.46 -14.89 10.40
C ARG A 166 4.90 -14.39 10.59
N SER A 167 5.90 -15.23 10.35
CA SER A 167 7.32 -14.87 10.42
C SER A 167 7.76 -13.82 9.41
N LYS A 168 6.96 -13.57 8.36
CA LYS A 168 7.24 -12.62 7.29
C LYS A 168 6.41 -11.33 7.39
N SER A 169 5.48 -11.22 8.35
CA SER A 169 4.56 -10.08 8.44
C SER A 169 5.28 -8.75 8.56
N ASP A 170 6.37 -8.73 9.33
CA ASP A 170 7.11 -7.49 9.63
C ASP A 170 7.92 -7.01 8.42
N LEU A 171 8.22 -7.93 7.49
CA LEU A 171 8.99 -7.64 6.27
C LEU A 171 8.13 -7.04 5.16
N LEU A 172 6.80 -7.12 5.23
CA LEU A 172 5.90 -6.72 4.12
C LEU A 172 6.01 -5.25 3.74
N PHE A 173 6.43 -4.40 4.68
CA PHE A 173 6.65 -2.97 4.46
C PHE A 173 8.13 -2.60 4.31
N HIS A 174 9.04 -3.58 4.20
CA HIS A 174 10.45 -3.32 3.95
C HIS A 174 10.69 -3.05 2.47
N TYR A 175 11.38 -1.95 2.14
CA TYR A 175 11.71 -1.60 0.74
C TYR A 175 12.63 -2.61 0.04
N MET A 176 13.36 -3.42 0.82
CA MET A 176 14.26 -4.46 0.31
C MET A 176 13.62 -5.86 0.32
N TYR A 177 12.32 -5.95 0.57
CA TYR A 177 11.58 -7.22 0.60
C TYR A 177 10.57 -7.27 -0.54
N SER A 178 10.64 -8.33 -1.35
CA SER A 178 9.69 -8.62 -2.43
C SER A 178 9.58 -10.12 -2.61
N THR A 179 8.36 -10.61 -2.80
CA THR A 179 8.07 -12.00 -3.19
C THR A 179 7.94 -12.17 -4.71
N ALA A 180 7.94 -11.06 -5.46
CA ALA A 180 7.91 -11.07 -6.91
C ALA A 180 9.32 -11.33 -7.48
N PRO A 181 9.45 -12.17 -8.52
CA PRO A 181 10.69 -12.19 -9.30
C PRO A 181 10.97 -10.79 -9.84
N GLN A 182 12.26 -10.42 -9.93
CA GLN A 182 12.63 -9.14 -10.52
C GLN A 182 12.14 -9.12 -11.97
N PRO A 183 11.39 -8.09 -12.37
CA PRO A 183 10.78 -8.08 -13.68
C PRO A 183 11.88 -7.84 -14.70
N MET A 184 11.97 -8.70 -15.71
CA MET A 184 12.83 -8.42 -16.86
C MET A 184 12.37 -7.11 -17.48
N ARG A 185 13.31 -6.18 -17.75
CA ARG A 185 13.01 -4.93 -18.44
C ARG A 185 12.33 -5.26 -19.76
N SER A 186 11.03 -4.99 -19.86
CA SER A 186 10.28 -5.10 -21.11
C SER A 186 10.91 -4.16 -22.13
N GLU A 187 11.35 -4.68 -23.29
CA GLU A 187 11.86 -3.87 -24.41
C GLU A 187 10.81 -2.86 -24.92
N ASN A 188 9.52 -3.11 -24.61
CA ASN A 188 8.39 -2.29 -25.03
C ASN A 188 7.95 -1.25 -23.98
N GLY A 189 8.68 -1.08 -22.87
CA GLY A 189 8.40 -0.05 -21.87
C GLY A 189 7.13 -0.28 -21.03
N SER A 190 6.49 -1.44 -21.12
CA SER A 190 5.37 -1.80 -20.24
C SER A 190 5.87 -2.04 -18.81
N ALA A 191 5.30 -1.33 -17.85
CA ALA A 191 5.63 -1.50 -16.44
C ALA A 191 5.11 -2.87 -15.95
N PRO A 192 5.94 -3.70 -15.30
CA PRO A 192 5.54 -5.00 -14.79
C PRO A 192 4.52 -4.86 -13.65
N LEU A 193 3.62 -5.86 -13.53
CA LEU A 193 2.54 -5.86 -12.52
C LEU A 193 3.09 -5.79 -11.08
N ALA A 194 4.18 -6.51 -10.82
CA ALA A 194 4.90 -6.54 -9.55
C ALA A 194 6.42 -6.55 -9.81
N GLY A 195 7.24 -6.49 -8.76
CA GLY A 195 8.68 -6.76 -8.90
C GLY A 195 9.64 -5.73 -8.33
N TYR A 196 9.20 -4.49 -8.08
CA TYR A 196 10.09 -3.47 -7.53
C TYR A 196 10.12 -3.40 -6.00
N GLY A 197 9.15 -4.00 -5.29
CA GLY A 197 9.14 -4.04 -3.82
C GLY A 197 8.75 -2.73 -3.10
N TYR A 198 8.39 -1.67 -3.84
CA TYR A 198 8.03 -0.37 -3.24
C TYR A 198 6.52 -0.17 -3.02
N GLY A 199 5.66 -1.01 -3.63
CA GLY A 199 4.21 -0.77 -3.68
C GLY A 199 3.53 -0.66 -2.31
N LEU A 200 3.70 -1.69 -1.45
CA LEU A 200 3.12 -1.71 -0.10
C LEU A 200 3.70 -0.62 0.83
N PRO A 201 5.03 -0.45 0.94
CA PRO A 201 5.60 0.64 1.75
C PRO A 201 5.09 2.02 1.31
N LEU A 202 5.07 2.32 0.00
CA LEU A 202 4.61 3.60 -0.50
C LEU A 202 3.10 3.80 -0.27
N SER A 203 2.29 2.78 -0.49
CA SER A 203 0.85 2.82 -0.21
C SER A 203 0.57 3.17 1.26
N ARG A 204 1.35 2.61 2.18
CA ARG A 204 1.27 2.95 3.61
C ARG A 204 1.64 4.40 3.89
N LEU A 205 2.68 4.93 3.22
CA LEU A 205 3.03 6.35 3.35
C LEU A 205 1.91 7.27 2.83
N TYR A 206 1.28 6.93 1.69
CA TYR A 206 0.14 7.69 1.18
C TYR A 206 -1.03 7.72 2.16
N ALA A 207 -1.34 6.60 2.83
CA ALA A 207 -2.38 6.56 3.86
C ALA A 207 -1.99 7.42 5.08
N ARG A 208 -0.75 7.28 5.56
CA ARG A 208 -0.22 8.01 6.72
C ARG A 208 -0.04 9.50 6.50
N TYR A 209 0.11 9.94 5.26
CA TYR A 209 0.33 11.33 4.90
C TYR A 209 -0.74 12.27 5.49
N PHE A 210 -1.99 11.80 5.57
CA PHE A 210 -3.12 12.49 6.20
C PHE A 210 -3.65 11.76 7.44
N HIS A 211 -2.74 11.24 8.28
CA HIS A 211 -3.06 10.56 9.55
C HIS A 211 -3.93 9.29 9.44
N GLY A 212 -4.00 8.69 8.25
CA GLY A 212 -4.51 7.33 8.07
C GLY A 212 -3.47 6.25 8.41
N ASP A 213 -3.77 4.99 8.08
CA ASP A 213 -2.78 3.91 8.04
C ASP A 213 -3.20 2.81 7.06
N LEU A 214 -2.26 1.96 6.69
CA LEU A 214 -2.48 0.70 5.97
C LEU A 214 -1.97 -0.45 6.83
N ILE A 215 -2.85 -1.40 7.15
CA ILE A 215 -2.55 -2.59 7.96
C ILE A 215 -2.85 -3.84 7.13
N LEU A 216 -1.97 -4.84 7.22
CA LEU A 216 -2.19 -6.16 6.63
C LEU A 216 -2.37 -7.19 7.74
N SER A 217 -3.37 -8.06 7.60
CA SER A 217 -3.61 -9.20 8.46
C SER A 217 -3.78 -10.43 7.57
N SER A 218 -2.92 -11.43 7.71
CA SER A 218 -2.90 -12.58 6.82
C SER A 218 -3.05 -13.88 7.59
N VAL A 219 -3.69 -14.86 6.94
CA VAL A 219 -3.87 -16.22 7.44
C VAL A 219 -3.19 -17.16 6.43
N GLU A 220 -2.03 -17.69 6.82
CA GLU A 220 -1.25 -18.62 6.00
C GLU A 220 -2.08 -19.86 5.62
N GLY A 221 -2.06 -20.20 4.33
CA GLY A 221 -2.87 -21.25 3.72
C GLY A 221 -4.27 -20.81 3.31
N PHE A 222 -4.66 -19.55 3.53
CA PHE A 222 -6.00 -19.05 3.19
C PHE A 222 -5.96 -17.75 2.38
N GLY A 223 -5.53 -16.63 2.96
CA GLY A 223 -5.66 -15.33 2.32
C GLY A 223 -5.21 -14.16 3.17
N THR A 224 -5.35 -12.95 2.63
CA THR A 224 -4.92 -11.72 3.28
C THR A 224 -6.02 -10.65 3.30
N ASP A 225 -6.15 -9.98 4.44
CA ASP A 225 -6.96 -8.78 4.62
C ASP A 225 -6.05 -7.55 4.68
N ALA A 226 -6.34 -6.55 3.86
CA ALA A 226 -5.74 -5.22 3.90
C ALA A 226 -6.77 -4.18 4.38
N PHE A 227 -6.39 -3.38 5.37
CA PHE A 227 -7.22 -2.33 5.96
C PHE A 227 -6.59 -0.97 5.69
N ILE A 228 -7.31 -0.11 4.97
CA ILE A 228 -6.97 1.30 4.77
C ILE A 228 -7.85 2.11 5.70
N TYR A 229 -7.24 2.88 6.59
CA TYR A 229 -7.92 3.83 7.48
C TYR A 229 -7.66 5.24 6.99
N LEU A 230 -8.70 6.05 6.83
CA LEU A 230 -8.63 7.44 6.41
C LEU A 230 -9.47 8.31 7.35
N LYS A 231 -8.96 9.48 7.71
CA LYS A 231 -9.70 10.45 8.52
C LYS A 231 -10.92 10.98 7.76
N LEU A 232 -12.09 10.98 8.40
CA LEU A 232 -13.31 11.52 7.80
C LEU A 232 -13.29 13.06 7.76
N PHE A 233 -12.77 13.70 8.82
CA PHE A 233 -12.78 15.15 8.96
C PHE A 233 -11.50 15.81 8.43
N PRO A 234 -11.60 16.80 7.51
CA PRO A 234 -10.44 17.49 6.97
C PRO A 234 -9.59 18.21 8.02
N SER A 235 -10.20 18.66 9.12
CA SER A 235 -9.52 19.34 10.23
C SER A 235 -8.53 18.44 10.97
N GLU A 236 -8.71 17.12 10.86
CA GLU A 236 -7.84 16.11 11.47
C GLU A 236 -6.83 15.53 10.47
N ALA A 237 -7.07 15.72 9.17
CA ALA A 237 -6.25 15.26 8.06
C ALA A 237 -5.06 16.21 7.77
N ASN A 238 -4.26 16.50 8.80
CA ASN A 238 -3.04 17.31 8.65
C ASN A 238 -1.90 16.52 7.99
N GLU A 239 -0.97 17.24 7.35
CA GLU A 239 0.19 16.61 6.71
C GLU A 239 1.17 16.04 7.75
N LEU A 240 1.46 14.74 7.66
CA LEU A 240 2.49 14.10 8.46
C LEU A 240 3.86 14.26 7.79
N LEU A 241 4.65 15.25 8.25
CA LEU A 241 5.93 15.58 7.64
C LEU A 241 7.14 15.11 8.46
N PRO A 242 8.19 14.59 7.81
CA PRO A 242 9.43 14.23 8.48
C PRO A 242 10.22 15.48 8.86
N VAL A 243 10.40 15.72 10.17
CA VAL A 243 11.22 16.83 10.68
C VAL A 243 12.65 16.38 10.92
N TYR A 244 13.64 17.13 10.44
CA TYR A 244 15.05 16.89 10.78
C TYR A 244 15.38 17.57 12.11
N ASN A 245 15.78 16.77 13.09
CA ASN A 245 16.18 17.23 14.42
C ASN A 245 17.21 16.25 15.02
N THR A 246 17.69 16.52 16.24
CA THR A 246 18.66 15.67 16.93
C THR A 246 18.18 14.23 17.12
N THR A 247 16.88 14.01 17.32
CA THR A 247 16.28 12.67 17.42
C THR A 247 16.35 11.94 16.09
N ALA A 248 15.99 12.61 14.99
CA ALA A 248 16.06 12.04 13.66
C ALA A 248 17.49 11.72 13.24
N SER A 249 18.46 12.56 13.60
CA SER A 249 19.89 12.32 13.35
C SER A 249 20.39 11.07 14.10
N ARG A 250 19.99 10.89 15.37
CA ARG A 250 20.37 9.70 16.15
C ARG A 250 19.97 8.38 15.49
N MET A 251 18.81 8.32 14.82
CA MET A 251 18.35 7.11 14.13
C MET A 251 19.31 6.63 13.02
N TYR A 252 20.13 7.51 12.45
CA TYR A 252 21.13 7.14 11.43
C TYR A 252 22.45 6.63 12.01
N HIS A 253 22.72 6.92 13.29
CA HIS A 253 23.99 6.61 13.95
C HIS A 253 23.85 5.55 15.06
N THR A 254 22.63 5.26 15.50
CA THR A 254 22.38 4.24 16.52
C THR A 254 22.58 2.88 15.89
N ASP A 255 23.45 2.05 16.46
CA ASP A 255 23.54 0.63 16.13
C ASP A 255 22.38 -0.10 16.80
N THR A 256 21.72 -1.00 16.08
CA THR A 256 20.65 -1.81 16.67
C THR A 256 21.26 -2.64 17.79
N LEU A 257 20.78 -2.43 19.01
CA LEU A 257 21.27 -3.13 20.20
C LEU A 257 20.95 -4.64 20.11
N ILE A 258 21.74 -5.41 20.86
CA ILE A 258 21.54 -6.85 21.12
C ILE A 258 20.05 -7.09 21.42
N SER A 259 19.47 -8.16 20.85
CA SER A 259 18.09 -8.55 21.11
C SER A 259 17.78 -8.46 22.60
N ASP A 260 16.76 -7.68 22.96
CA ASP A 260 16.28 -7.52 24.34
C ASP A 260 15.81 -8.85 24.95
N TRP A 261 15.59 -9.86 24.10
CA TRP A 261 15.11 -11.19 24.46
C TRP A 261 16.08 -12.28 24.01
N SER A 262 16.08 -13.39 24.74
CA SER A 262 16.92 -14.55 24.44
C SER A 262 16.56 -15.16 23.09
N SER A 263 17.53 -15.28 22.20
CA SER A 263 17.41 -16.11 20.99
C SER A 263 17.81 -17.54 21.34
N PRO A 264 17.04 -18.58 20.96
CA PRO A 264 17.48 -19.96 21.12
C PRO A 264 18.78 -20.15 20.33
N GLY A 265 19.85 -20.54 21.03
CA GLY A 265 21.19 -20.64 20.46
C GLY A 265 21.20 -21.60 19.27
N ALA A 266 21.82 -21.18 18.17
CA ALA A 266 22.20 -22.05 17.06
C ALA A 266 23.21 -23.09 17.57
N GLY A 267 22.73 -24.19 18.14
CA GLY A 267 23.62 -25.13 18.82
C GLY A 267 22.94 -26.31 19.50
N THR A 268 22.10 -27.07 18.79
CA THR A 268 21.77 -28.45 19.18
C THR A 268 21.58 -29.34 17.95
N ASN A 269 22.66 -29.59 17.21
CA ASN A 269 22.81 -30.87 16.52
C ASN A 269 23.18 -31.92 17.57
N MET A 270 22.18 -32.40 18.32
CA MET A 270 22.32 -33.67 19.02
C MET A 270 22.05 -34.78 18.01
N SER A 271 23.15 -35.40 17.57
CA SER A 271 23.19 -36.71 16.94
C SER A 271 22.26 -37.69 17.68
N ARG A 272 21.18 -38.10 17.01
CA ARG A 272 20.48 -39.35 17.36
C ARG A 272 21.08 -40.46 16.50
N SER A 273 21.99 -41.22 17.10
CA SER A 273 22.24 -42.63 16.78
C SER A 273 21.48 -43.47 17.80
#